data_AF-A0AA95JCJ6-F1
#
_entry.id   AF-A0AA95JCJ6-F1
#
_cell.length_a   1.000
_cell.length_b   1.000
_cell.length_c   1.000
_cell.angle_alpha   90.00
_cell.angle_beta   90.00
_cell.angle_gamma   90.00
#
_symmetry.space_group_name_H-M   'P 1'
#
loop_
_entity.id
_entity.type
_entity.pdbx_description
1 polymer ?
#
loop_
_entity_poly.entity_id
_entity_poly.type
_entity_poly.pdbx_seq_one_letter_code
_entity_poly.pdbx_strand_id
1 'polypeptide(L)'
;MKFYEIIVADAHGAERKLRVPSPTDAQAADAAAPLLNSGDSILSIRETPDDGLQRTDGPPPKTQAEELAPTTPGMASRRDAS
;
A
#
# COMPACT_ATOMS: atom_id res chain seq x y z
N MET A 1 5.71 -1.97 10.89
CA MET A 1 5.18 -2.09 9.52
C MET A 1 5.07 -3.57 9.22
N LYS A 2 3.98 -4.07 8.60
CA LYS A 2 3.86 -5.48 8.22
C LYS A 2 4.04 -5.63 6.71
N PHE A 3 4.48 -6.81 6.27
CA PHE A 3 4.63 -7.12 4.85
C PHE A 3 3.76 -8.31 4.50
N TYR A 4 3.15 -8.25 3.33
CA TYR A 4 2.28 -9.29 2.83
C TYR A 4 2.85 -9.92 1.56
N GLU A 5 3.06 -11.23 1.67
CA GLU A 5 3.12 -12.28 0.67
C GLU A 5 1.88 -12.41 -0.21
N ILE A 6 1.80 -11.84 -1.43
CA ILE A 6 0.64 -12.03 -2.30
C ILE A 6 1.01 -12.95 -3.46
N ILE A 7 0.39 -14.13 -3.50
CA ILE A 7 0.54 -15.09 -4.60
C ILE A 7 -0.55 -14.82 -5.62
N VAL A 8 -0.14 -14.58 -6.86
CA VAL A 8 -1.04 -14.31 -7.98
C VAL A 8 -0.75 -15.32 -9.08
N ALA A 9 -1.79 -15.85 -9.72
CA ALA A 9 -1.64 -16.64 -10.94
C ALA A 9 -1.98 -15.77 -12.14
N ASP A 10 -1.16 -15.86 -13.19
CA ASP A 10 -1.48 -15.25 -14.47
C ASP A 10 -2.56 -16.04 -15.23
N ALA A 11 -3.00 -15.51 -16.37
CA ALA A 11 -3.99 -16.16 -17.23
C ALA A 11 -3.55 -17.54 -17.79
N HIS A 12 -2.26 -17.87 -17.70
CA HIS A 12 -1.68 -19.15 -18.10
C HIS A 12 -1.47 -20.10 -16.90
N GLY A 13 -1.81 -19.66 -15.69
CA GLY A 13 -1.66 -20.42 -14.44
C GLY A 13 -0.26 -20.33 -13.83
N ALA A 14 0.63 -19.47 -14.31
CA ALA A 14 1.94 -19.26 -13.70
C ALA A 14 1.83 -18.39 -12.45
N GLU A 15 2.38 -18.87 -11.34
CA GLU A 15 2.36 -18.14 -10.07
C GLU A 15 3.49 -17.10 -9.99
N ARG A 16 3.15 -15.91 -9.53
CA ARG A 16 4.09 -14.86 -9.16
C ARG A 16 3.85 -14.42 -7.72
N LYS A 17 4.91 -13.94 -7.10
CA LYS A 17 4.90 -13.40 -5.75
C LYS A 17 5.03 -11.90 -5.83
N LEU A 18 4.11 -11.19 -5.17
CA LEU A 18 4.13 -9.74 -5.01
C LEU A 18 4.29 -9.43 -3.53
N ARG A 19 5.19 -8.50 -3.20
CA ARG A 19 5.38 -8.08 -1.82
C ARG A 19 4.98 -6.64 -1.61
N VAL A 20 3.97 -6.44 -0.77
CA VAL A 20 3.45 -5.12 -0.43
C VAL A 20 3.55 -4.86 1.06
N PRO A 21 4.00 -3.67 1.48
CA PRO A 21 3.91 -3.26 2.88
C PRO A 21 2.46 -2.82 3.16
N SER A 22 1.85 -3.30 4.24
CA SER A 22 0.47 -2.93 4.57
C SER A 22 0.19 -3.08 6.08
N PRO A 23 -0.74 -2.29 6.66
CA PRO A 23 -1.19 -2.49 8.05
C PRO A 23 -2.06 -3.74 8.23
N THR A 24 -2.84 -4.09 7.20
CA THR A 24 -3.84 -5.18 7.22
C THR A 24 -3.79 -6.00 5.93
N ASP A 25 -4.33 -7.21 5.99
CA ASP A 25 -4.50 -8.12 4.84
C ASP A 25 -5.45 -7.54 3.77
N ALA A 26 -6.54 -6.90 4.18
CA ALA A 26 -7.47 -6.23 3.28
C ALA A 26 -6.79 -5.10 2.49
N GLN A 27 -6.01 -4.25 3.17
CA GLN A 27 -5.25 -3.19 2.51
C GLN A 27 -4.09 -3.73 1.67
N ALA A 28 -3.59 -4.94 1.96
CA ALA A 28 -2.57 -5.58 1.14
C ALA A 28 -3.14 -5.99 -0.22
N ALA A 29 -4.36 -6.52 -0.26
CA ALA A 29 -5.04 -6.86 -1.51
C ALA A 29 -5.23 -5.60 -2.40
N ASP A 30 -5.67 -4.50 -1.80
CA ASP A 30 -5.85 -3.22 -2.49
C ASP A 30 -4.52 -2.65 -2.99
N ALA A 31 -3.47 -2.71 -2.16
CA ALA A 31 -2.12 -2.28 -2.56
C ALA A 31 -1.51 -3.14 -3.68
N ALA A 32 -1.93 -4.40 -3.81
CA ALA A 32 -1.51 -5.25 -4.93
C ALA A 32 -2.34 -5.06 -6.20
N ALA A 33 -3.55 -4.52 -6.13
CA ALA A 33 -4.39 -4.28 -7.29
C ALA A 33 -3.67 -3.55 -8.45
N PRO A 34 -2.90 -2.45 -8.22
CA PRO A 34 -2.14 -1.81 -9.30
C PRO A 34 -0.93 -2.60 -9.80
N LEU A 35 -0.50 -3.65 -9.09
CA LEU A 35 0.61 -4.53 -9.47
C LEU A 35 0.17 -5.76 -10.27
N LEU A 36 -1.14 -6.01 -10.37
CA LEU A 36 -1.73 -7.11 -11.14
C LEU A 36 -1.78 -6.77 -12.64
N ASN A 37 -1.49 -7.75 -13.49
CA ASN A 37 -1.78 -7.63 -14.92
C ASN A 37 -3.23 -8.01 -15.20
N SER A 38 -3.74 -7.61 -16.38
CA SER A 38 -5.05 -8.04 -16.84
C SER A 38 -5.11 -9.55 -17.00
N GLY A 39 -6.00 -10.20 -16.25
CA GLY A 39 -6.14 -11.66 -16.22
C GLY A 39 -5.43 -12.33 -15.05
N ASP A 40 -4.64 -11.60 -14.26
CA ASP A 40 -4.06 -12.12 -13.02
C ASP A 40 -5.15 -12.32 -11.96
N SER A 41 -5.05 -13.39 -11.18
CA SER A 41 -5.95 -13.71 -10.06
C SER A 41 -5.15 -13.91 -8.77
N ILE A 42 -5.59 -13.27 -7.68
CA ILE A 42 -4.98 -13.47 -6.37
C ILE A 42 -5.38 -14.85 -5.84
N LEU A 43 -4.38 -15.68 -5.56
CA LEU A 43 -4.56 -17.03 -4.99
C LEU A 43 -4.40 -17.03 -3.47
N SER A 44 -3.50 -16.20 -2.93
CA SER A 44 -3.21 -16.20 -1.50
C SER A 44 -2.63 -14.87 -1.04
N ILE A 45 -2.96 -14.48 0.19
CA ILE A 45 -2.39 -13.31 0.89
C ILE A 45 -1.91 -13.80 2.25
N ARG A 46 -0.63 -13.61 2.56
CA ARG A 46 -0.01 -14.09 3.81
C ARG A 46 0.87 -13.00 4.43
N GLU A 47 0.69 -12.75 5.72
CA GLU A 47 1.62 -11.90 6.47
C GLU A 47 2.97 -12.59 6.55
N THR A 48 4.04 -11.86 6.26
CA THR A 48 5.41 -12.33 6.39
C THR A 48 6.17 -11.43 7.36
N PRO A 49 6.95 -12.01 8.29
CA PRO A 49 7.77 -11.22 9.21
C PRO A 49 8.79 -10.41 8.41
N ASP A 50 9.03 -9.16 8.80
CA ASP A 50 10.05 -8.32 8.18
C ASP A 50 11.44 -8.74 8.66
N ASP A 51 12.16 -9.49 7.84
CA ASP A 51 13.52 -9.95 8.15
C ASP A 51 14.59 -8.89 7.80
N GLY A 52 14.19 -7.66 7.46
CA GLY A 52 15.10 -6.54 7.17
C GLY A 52 15.84 -6.63 5.82
N LEU A 53 15.60 -7.69 5.05
CA LEU A 53 16.18 -7.92 3.72
C LEU A 53 15.15 -7.71 2.58
N GLN A 54 13.96 -7.22 2.92
CA GLN A 54 12.80 -7.27 2.03
C GLN A 54 12.76 -6.04 1.13
N ARG A 55 12.93 -6.26 -0.18
CA ARG A 55 12.60 -5.26 -1.20
C ARG A 55 11.10 -5.36 -1.50
N THR A 56 10.41 -4.25 -1.36
CA THR A 56 9.00 -4.10 -1.73
C THR A 56 8.87 -3.77 -3.20
N ASP A 57 7.91 -4.38 -3.87
CA ASP A 57 7.65 -4.18 -5.30
C ASP A 57 6.79 -2.93 -5.57
N GLY A 58 6.16 -2.37 -4.53
CA GLY A 58 5.31 -1.20 -4.61
C GLY A 58 5.57 -0.19 -3.49
N PRO A 59 5.21 1.09 -3.70
CA PRO A 59 5.25 2.09 -2.63
C PRO A 59 4.25 1.71 -1.52
N PRO A 60 4.48 2.17 -0.28
CA PRO A 60 3.52 1.93 0.79
C PRO A 60 2.15 2.51 0.46
N PRO A 61 1.06 1.81 0.86
CA PRO A 61 -0.29 2.29 0.64
C PRO A 61 -0.43 3.64 1.36
N LYS A 62 -0.98 4.63 0.66
CA LYS A 62 -1.33 5.90 1.27
C LYS A 62 -2.37 5.64 2.35
N THR A 63 -2.11 6.14 3.55
CA THR A 63 -3.08 6.05 4.63
C THR A 63 -4.15 7.13 4.44
N GLN A 64 -5.41 6.87 4.85
CA GLN A 64 -6.47 7.90 4.85
C GLN A 64 -6.05 9.18 5.61
N ALA A 65 -5.14 9.06 6.58
CA ALA A 65 -4.59 10.20 7.32
C ALA A 65 -3.75 11.14 6.44
N GLU A 66 -3.09 10.64 5.39
CA GLU A 66 -2.38 11.47 4.40
C GLU A 66 -3.34 12.12 3.39
N GLU A 67 -4.49 11.50 3.10
CA GLU A 67 -5.50 12.06 2.19
C GLU A 67 -6.36 13.13 2.87
N LEU A 68 -6.57 13.01 4.18
CA LEU A 68 -7.32 13.94 5.01
C LEU A 68 -6.47 15.07 5.61
N ALA A 69 -5.16 15.13 5.36
CA ALA A 69 -4.36 16.27 5.77
C ALA A 69 -4.91 17.51 5.06
N PRO A 70 -5.62 18.42 5.75
CA PRO A 70 -6.09 19.62 5.09
C PRO A 70 -4.83 20.38 4.67
N THR A 71 -4.68 20.65 3.38
CA THR A 71 -3.91 21.81 2.95
C THR A 71 -4.60 23.02 3.57
N THR A 72 -4.19 23.36 4.78
CA THR A 72 -4.46 24.64 5.40
C THR A 72 -3.23 25.48 5.06
N PRO A 73 -3.26 26.32 4.02
CA PRO A 73 -2.33 27.43 3.98
C PRO A 73 -2.64 28.26 5.22
N GLY A 74 -1.76 28.18 6.21
CA GLY A 74 -1.74 29.14 7.30
C GLY A 74 -1.51 30.53 6.71
N MET A 75 -2.57 31.29 6.51
CA MET A 75 -2.50 32.73 6.39
C MET A 75 -2.56 33.32 7.80
N ALA A 76 -1.38 33.70 8.27
CA ALA A 76 -1.13 34.68 9.33
C ALA A 76 -1.98 35.97 9.09
N SER A 77 -2.30 36.85 10.02
CA SER A 77 -1.66 37.28 11.26
C SER A 77 -2.70 38.07 12.07
N ARG A 78 -2.70 37.90 13.39
CA ARG A 78 -3.15 38.94 14.31
C ARG A 78 -2.19 40.14 14.16
N ARG A 79 -2.72 41.33 13.84
CA ARG A 79 -2.13 42.59 14.28
C ARG A 79 -3.23 43.54 14.77
N ASP A 80 -2.97 44.03 15.96
CA ASP A 80 -3.68 44.98 16.80
C ASP A 80 -4.13 46.30 16.15
N ALA A 81 -5.21 46.83 16.73
CA ALA A 81 -5.45 48.21 17.17
C ALA A 81 -5.06 49.41 16.27
N SER A 82 -6.07 50.14 15.79
CA SER A 82 -6.51 51.46 16.33
C SER A 82 -7.72 51.99 15.56
#